data_AF-A0A536VCW8-F1
#
_entry.id   AF-A0A536VCW8-F1
#
_cell.length_a   1.000
_cell.length_b   1.000
_cell.length_c   1.000
_cell.angle_alpha   90.00
_cell.angle_beta   90.00
_cell.angle_gamma   90.00
#
_symmetry.space_group_name_H-M   'P 1'
#
loop_
_entity.id
_entity.type
_entity.pdbx_description
1 polymer ?
#
loop_
_entity_poly.entity_id
_entity_poly.type
_entity_poly.pdbx_seq_one_letter_code
_entity_poly.pdbx_strand_id
1 'polypeptide(L)' 'ASQQLTANDLDEVLAAIRAGVAYANIHTAISSGGEIRGQIRASRHKDKDKD' A
#
# COMPACT_ATOMS: atom_id res chain seq x y z
N ALA A 1 -17.48 -11.57 0.29
CA ALA A 1 -16.72 -11.80 1.54
C ALA A 1 -16.44 -10.45 2.16
N SER A 2 -16.82 -10.22 3.42
CA SER A 2 -16.33 -9.08 4.20
C SER A 2 -14.85 -9.32 4.51
N GLN A 3 -13.99 -8.31 4.36
CA GLN A 3 -12.54 -8.46 4.50
C GLN A 3 -12.05 -8.77 5.93
N GLN A 4 -12.96 -9.07 6.87
CA GLN A 4 -12.68 -9.39 8.27
C GLN A 4 -11.77 -8.35 8.96
N LEU A 5 -11.94 -7.07 8.61
CA LEU A 5 -11.25 -5.94 9.24
C LEU A 5 -12.23 -5.18 10.13
N THR A 6 -11.79 -4.81 11.32
CA THR A 6 -12.44 -3.84 12.21
C THR A 6 -11.87 -2.43 11.93
N ALA A 7 -12.51 -1.39 12.47
CA ALA A 7 -12.06 0.00 12.25
C ALA A 7 -10.61 0.25 12.73
N ASN A 8 -10.21 -0.39 13.83
CA ASN A 8 -8.85 -0.24 14.38
C ASN A 8 -7.79 -0.92 13.51
N ASP A 9 -8.16 -1.94 12.73
CA ASP A 9 -7.21 -2.65 11.86
C ASP A 9 -6.80 -1.79 10.65
N LEU A 10 -7.58 -0.76 10.30
CA LEU A 10 -7.25 0.15 9.21
C LEU A 10 -6.07 1.06 9.56
N ASP A 11 -5.91 1.45 10.83
CA ASP A 11 -4.79 2.28 11.28
C ASP A 11 -3.46 1.54 11.11
N GLU A 12 -3.44 0.24 11.41
CA GLU A 12 -2.26 -0.61 11.21
C GLU A 12 -1.92 -0.78 9.71
N VAL A 13 -2.94 -0.96 8.87
CA VAL A 13 -2.76 -1.01 7.41
C VAL A 13 -2.19 0.31 6.89
N LEU A 14 -2.70 1.45 7.36
CA LEU A 14 -2.21 2.77 6.96
C LEU A 14 -0.76 2.98 7.41
N ALA A 15 -0.40 2.54 8.62
CA ALA A 15 0.97 2.58 9.11
C ALA A 15 1.92 1.74 8.23
N ALA A 16 1.51 0.53 7.84
CA ALA A 16 2.29 -0.34 6.96
C ALA A 16 2.52 0.26 5.55
N ILE A 17 1.50 0.93 4.99
CA ILE A 17 1.61 1.65 3.72
C ILE A 17 2.62 2.78 3.83
N ARG A 18 2.51 3.64 4.86
CA ARG A 18 3.41 4.77 5.09
C ARG A 18 4.86 4.33 5.35
N ALA A 19 5.04 3.20 6.03
CA ALA A 19 6.34 2.59 6.24
C ALA A 19 6.95 1.97 4.98
N GLY A 20 6.17 1.82 3.89
CA GLY A 20 6.66 1.25 2.63
C GLY A 20 6.92 -0.26 2.69
N VAL A 21 6.17 -0.95 3.55
CA VAL A 21 6.24 -2.43 3.69
C VAL A 21 4.98 -3.12 3.17
N ALA A 22 4.04 -2.36 2.60
CA ALA A 22 2.82 -2.89 2.02
C ALA A 22 3.02 -3.41 0.58
N TYR A 23 2.27 -4.45 0.22
CA TYR A 23 2.15 -4.96 -1.15
C TYR A 23 0.73 -4.71 -1.66
N ALA A 24 0.60 -4.24 -2.90
CA ALA A 24 -0.69 -3.99 -3.52
C ALA A 24 -0.89 -4.87 -4.75
N ASN A 25 -2.12 -5.36 -4.91
CA ASN A 25 -2.61 -6.00 -6.13
C ASN A 25 -3.94 -5.34 -6.50
N ILE A 26 -3.99 -4.74 -7.69
CA ILE A 26 -5.17 -4.06 -8.23
C ILE A 26 -5.77 -4.94 -9.33
N HIS A 27 -7.04 -5.28 -9.18
CA HIS A 27 -7.80 -6.07 -10.14
C HIS A 27 -9.04 -5.33 -10.61
N THR A 28 -9.51 -5.70 -11.79
CA THR A 28 -10.81 -5.30 -12.32
C THR A 28 -11.65 -6.55 -12.53
N ALA A 29 -12.96 -6.39 -12.80
CA ALA A 29 -13.79 -7.53 -13.18
C ALA A 29 -13.27 -8.21 -14.47
N ILE A 30 -12.66 -7.44 -15.38
CA ILE A 30 -12.13 -7.93 -16.66
C ILE A 30 -10.79 -8.66 -16.45
N SER A 31 -9.95 -8.18 -15.53
CA SER A 31 -8.67 -8.78 -15.19
C SER A 31 -8.65 -9.18 -13.70
N SER A 32 -9.31 -10.30 -13.41
CA SER A 32 -9.53 -10.81 -12.04
C SER A 32 -8.26 -11.28 -11.35
N GLY A 33 -7.25 -11.70 -12.12
CA GLY A 33 -5.92 -11.99 -11.61
C GLY A 33 -5.22 -10.74 -11.07
N GLY A 34 -5.56 -9.55 -11.56
CA GLY A 34 -4.89 -8.31 -11.20
C GLY A 34 -3.90 -7.89 -12.28
N GLU A 35 -4.13 -6.67 -12.79
CA GLU A 35 -3.40 -6.08 -13.90
C GLU A 35 -2.14 -5.35 -13.40
N ILE A 36 -2.18 -4.83 -12.17
CA ILE A 36 -1.09 -4.07 -11.56
C ILE A 36 -0.77 -4.67 -10.20
N ARG A 37 0.50 -5.01 -9.98
CA ARG A 37 0.99 -5.56 -8.72
C ARG A 37 2.36 -5.02 -8.36
N GLY A 38 2.61 -4.82 -7.07
CA GLY A 38 3.93 -4.40 -6.62
C GLY A 38 4.02 -4.03 -5.15
N GLN A 39 5.25 -3.87 -4.68
CA GLN A 39 5.54 -3.35 -3.35
C GLN A 39 5.41 -1.82 -3.33
N ILE A 40 4.64 -1.29 -2.40
CA ILE A 40 4.58 0.14 -2.11
C ILE A 40 5.84 0.51 -1.33
N ARG A 41 6.66 1.42 -1.84
CA ARG A 41 7.87 1.89 -1.15
C ARG A 41 7.65 3.29 -0.61
N ALA A 42 8.19 3.53 0.58
CA ALA A 42 8.22 4.88 1.14
C ALA A 42 9.22 5.73 0.35
N SER A 43 8.71 6.76 -0.33
CA SER A 43 9.54 7.78 -0.93
C SER A 43 10.12 8.63 0.19
N ARG A 44 11.36 8.34 0.62
CA ARG A 44 12.12 9.32 1.39
C ARG A 44 12.42 10.45 0.43
N HIS A 45 11.66 11.55 0.52
CA HIS A 45 12.10 12.80 -0.07
C HIS A 45 13.38 13.18 0.67
N LYS A 46 14.52 12.79 0.08
CA LYS A 46 15.80 13.38 0.46
C LYS A 46 15.70 14.80 -0.06
N ASP A 47 15.19 15.70 0.77
CA ASP A 47 15.53 17.11 0.62
C ASP A 47 17.05 17.13 0.61
N LYS A 48 17.59 17.35 -0.59
CA LYS A 48 19.00 17.63 -0.78
C LYS A 48 19.17 19.05 -0.28
N ASP A 49 19.25 19.21 1.03
CA ASP A 49 19.90 20.37 1.62
C ASP A 49 21.34 20.31 1.11
N LYS A 50 21.58 21.08 0.06
CA LYS A 50 22.90 21.39 -0.47
C LYS A 50 23.43 22.52 0.39
N ASP A 51 24.30 22.19 1.33
CA ASP A 51 25.31 23.12 1.84
C ASP A 51 26.37 23.39 0.75
#